data_AF-A0A967WEU1-F1
#
_entry.id   AF-A0A967WEU1-F1
#
_cell.length_a   1.000
_cell.length_b   1.000
_cell.length_c   1.000
_cell.angle_alpha   90.00
_cell.angle_beta   90.00
_cell.angle_gamma   90.00
#
_symmetry.space_group_name_H-M   'P 1'
#
loop_
_entity.id
_entity.type
_entity.pdbx_description
1 polymer ?
#
loop_
_entity_poly.entity_id
_entity_poly.type
_entity_poly.pdbx_seq_one_letter_code
_entity_poly.pdbx_strand_id
1 'polypeptide(L)'
;MLGGGVDGLVRVGPSGLDLNSTAPETFAKLGVPASAADYNLELPAGQQLNESAVDWARGQFAEAKLTNQQANKLLSNFIDFENQQVQARNDALDANRAAGDQTLQREWGAAYNTMVQQGRAAIRTLGMSDEAITGMEQTIGYEATMKWAAEIGGKLGEKALVDTSGAEALDAAMTPDRAKQQYEKKLEDAEWVKALMDRRHPGHKAAIAEKADLFAVMYPEAG
;
A
#
# COMPACT_ATOMS: atom_id res chain seq x y z
N MET A 1 41.49 -61.31 -10.59
CA MET A 1 40.46 -60.60 -11.39
C MET A 1 40.36 -59.20 -10.83
N LEU A 2 40.57 -58.19 -11.69
CA LEU A 2 40.75 -56.79 -11.34
C LEU A 2 39.41 -56.14 -10.97
N GLY A 3 39.27 -55.67 -9.73
CA GLY A 3 38.20 -54.74 -9.33
C GLY A 3 38.70 -53.31 -9.46
N GLY A 4 38.36 -52.64 -10.56
CA GLY A 4 38.73 -51.24 -10.81
C GLY A 4 37.82 -50.28 -10.05
N GLY A 5 38.37 -49.63 -9.03
CA GLY A 5 37.71 -48.53 -8.31
C GLY A 5 37.61 -47.27 -9.18
N VAL A 6 36.46 -46.61 -9.12
CA VAL A 6 36.12 -45.37 -9.83
C VAL A 6 36.63 -44.10 -9.12
N ASP A 7 37.69 -44.22 -8.32
CA ASP A 7 38.34 -43.11 -7.63
C ASP A 7 39.26 -42.34 -8.59
N GLY A 8 38.69 -41.43 -9.38
CA GLY A 8 39.51 -40.48 -10.14
C GLY A 8 38.94 -39.94 -11.44
N LEU A 9 37.63 -39.80 -11.59
CA LEU A 9 37.08 -39.04 -12.71
C LEU A 9 37.27 -37.53 -12.47
N VAL A 10 38.51 -37.07 -12.68
CA VAL A 10 38.84 -35.65 -12.87
C VAL A 10 38.07 -35.19 -14.11
N ARG A 11 36.99 -34.41 -13.90
CA ARG A 11 36.31 -33.74 -15.01
C ARG A 11 37.17 -32.55 -15.42
N VAL A 12 38.09 -32.83 -16.34
CA VAL A 12 38.91 -31.81 -16.99
C VAL A 12 37.97 -30.95 -17.84
N GLY A 13 37.77 -29.70 -17.44
CA GLY A 13 37.04 -28.72 -18.26
C GLY A 13 37.78 -28.43 -19.58
N PRO A 14 37.20 -27.66 -20.51
CA PRO A 14 37.71 -27.43 -21.87
C PRO A 14 39.12 -26.79 -21.96
N SER A 15 39.83 -26.61 -20.85
CA SER A 15 41.13 -25.95 -20.74
C SER A 15 42.15 -26.69 -19.85
N GLY A 16 41.95 -27.97 -19.51
CA GLY A 16 42.87 -28.68 -18.60
C GLY A 16 42.65 -28.37 -17.12
N LEU A 17 41.58 -27.63 -16.80
CA LEU A 17 41.21 -27.24 -15.44
C LEU A 17 40.51 -28.41 -14.74
N ASP A 18 41.06 -28.83 -13.60
CA ASP A 18 40.38 -29.76 -12.68
C ASP A 18 39.27 -29.00 -11.94
N LEU A 19 38.03 -29.24 -12.35
CA LEU A 19 36.84 -28.59 -11.81
C LEU A 19 36.50 -29.04 -10.37
N ASN A 20 37.13 -30.11 -9.87
CA ASN A 20 36.98 -30.58 -8.50
C ASN A 20 38.12 -30.11 -7.58
N SER A 21 39.11 -29.39 -8.13
CA SER A 21 40.27 -28.93 -7.39
C SER A 21 39.90 -27.79 -6.44
N THR A 22 40.25 -27.95 -5.16
CA THR A 22 40.13 -26.87 -4.16
C THR A 22 41.38 -25.97 -4.11
N ALA A 23 42.36 -26.22 -4.99
CA ALA A 23 43.63 -25.52 -4.99
C ALA A 23 43.46 -24.04 -5.38
N PRO A 24 44.12 -23.09 -4.67
CA PRO A 24 44.03 -21.65 -4.96
C PRO A 24 44.39 -21.28 -6.41
N GLU A 25 45.29 -22.04 -7.03
CA GLU A 25 45.82 -21.81 -8.38
C GLU A 25 44.76 -22.07 -9.46
N THR A 26 43.87 -23.02 -9.21
CA THR A 26 42.72 -23.34 -10.06
C THR A 26 41.73 -22.17 -10.05
N PHE A 27 41.45 -21.61 -8.86
CA PHE A 27 40.55 -20.46 -8.71
C PHE A 27 41.14 -19.17 -9.27
N ALA A 28 42.45 -18.95 -9.11
CA ALA A 28 43.14 -17.82 -9.73
C ALA A 28 43.05 -17.87 -11.27
N LYS A 29 43.20 -19.06 -11.88
CA LYS A 29 43.01 -19.26 -13.33
C LYS A 29 41.56 -19.02 -13.79
N LEU A 30 40.59 -19.21 -12.91
CA LEU A 30 39.18 -18.92 -13.17
C LEU A 30 38.83 -17.43 -12.99
N GLY A 31 39.76 -16.59 -12.51
CA GLY A 31 39.52 -15.17 -12.29
C GLY A 31 38.82 -14.86 -10.96
N VAL A 32 38.98 -15.74 -9.96
CA VAL A 32 38.57 -15.47 -8.58
C VAL A 32 39.60 -14.52 -7.94
N PRO A 33 39.16 -13.39 -7.36
CA PRO A 33 40.06 -12.47 -6.66
C PRO A 33 40.75 -13.13 -5.46
N ALA A 34 41.98 -12.70 -5.16
CA ALA A 34 42.79 -13.28 -4.07
C ALA A 34 42.25 -12.95 -2.68
N SER A 35 41.57 -11.82 -2.54
CA SER A 35 40.94 -11.37 -1.31
C SER A 35 39.62 -10.65 -1.56
N ALA A 36 38.81 -10.46 -0.51
CA ALA A 36 37.58 -9.69 -0.58
C ALA A 36 37.81 -8.23 -1.05
N ALA A 37 38.98 -7.65 -0.76
CA ALA A 37 39.32 -6.28 -1.17
C ALA A 37 39.57 -6.16 -2.68
N ASP A 38 39.91 -7.27 -3.35
CA ASP A 38 40.23 -7.30 -4.78
C ASP A 38 38.98 -7.45 -5.68
N TYR A 39 37.78 -7.50 -5.09
CA TYR A 39 36.53 -7.54 -5.83
C TYR A 39 36.18 -6.15 -6.38
N ASN A 40 36.19 -6.03 -7.71
CA ASN A 40 35.71 -4.85 -8.41
C ASN A 40 34.21 -4.98 -8.64
N LEU A 41 33.42 -4.58 -7.63
CA LEU A 41 31.97 -4.56 -7.71
C LEU A 41 31.49 -3.26 -8.36
N GLU A 42 30.85 -3.39 -9.51
CA GLU A 42 30.24 -2.31 -10.27
C GLU A 42 28.80 -2.12 -9.80
N LEU A 43 28.53 -0.98 -9.19
CA LEU A 43 27.17 -0.57 -8.85
C LEU A 43 26.55 0.14 -10.07
N PRO A 44 25.33 -0.22 -10.48
CA PRO A 44 24.60 0.50 -11.52
C PRO A 44 24.47 2.00 -11.17
N ALA A 45 24.56 2.86 -12.18
CA ALA A 45 24.52 4.29 -12.00
C ALA A 45 23.24 4.75 -11.28
N GLY A 46 23.38 5.59 -10.26
CA GLY A 46 22.27 6.12 -9.47
C GLY A 46 21.85 5.26 -8.29
N GLN A 47 22.45 4.08 -8.09
CA GLN A 47 22.22 3.27 -6.92
C GLN A 47 23.27 3.48 -5.84
N GLN A 48 22.82 3.81 -4.64
CA GLN A 48 23.64 3.78 -3.44
C GLN A 48 23.20 2.59 -2.60
N LEU A 49 23.83 1.43 -2.82
CA LEU A 49 23.93 0.46 -1.73
C LEU A 49 24.76 1.11 -0.63
N ASN A 50 24.33 0.98 0.62
CA ASN A 50 25.13 1.48 1.72
C ASN A 50 26.49 0.77 1.72
N GLU A 51 27.54 1.48 2.09
CA GLU A 51 28.92 0.96 2.02
C GLU A 51 29.08 -0.35 2.82
N SER A 52 28.35 -0.48 3.93
CA SER A 52 28.38 -1.72 4.74
C SER A 52 27.79 -2.93 4.01
N ALA A 53 26.76 -2.79 3.16
CA ALA A 53 26.22 -3.90 2.40
C ALA A 53 27.17 -4.32 1.27
N VAL A 54 27.88 -3.35 0.67
CA VAL A 54 28.90 -3.65 -0.36
C VAL A 54 30.07 -4.39 0.27
N ASP A 55 30.54 -3.96 1.45
CA ASP A 55 31.61 -4.65 2.18
C ASP A 55 31.20 -6.06 2.62
N TRP A 56 29.98 -6.21 3.15
CA TRP A 56 29.42 -7.52 3.48
C TRP A 56 29.35 -8.43 2.24
N ALA A 57 28.86 -7.91 1.10
CA ALA A 57 28.78 -8.66 -0.14
C ALA A 57 30.16 -9.10 -0.66
N ARG A 58 31.18 -8.23 -0.62
CA ARG A 58 32.57 -8.61 -0.96
C ARG A 58 33.08 -9.77 -0.09
N GLY A 59 32.80 -9.74 1.21
CA GLY A 59 33.15 -10.82 2.14
C GLY A 59 32.49 -12.14 1.76
N GLN A 60 31.18 -12.13 1.48
CA GLN A 60 30.43 -13.32 1.08
C GLN A 60 30.87 -13.87 -0.27
N PHE A 61 31.15 -13.00 -1.25
CA PHE A 61 31.63 -13.43 -2.57
C PHE A 61 33.01 -14.06 -2.50
N ALA A 62 33.92 -13.50 -1.69
CA ALA A 62 35.24 -14.08 -1.44
C ALA A 62 35.15 -15.47 -0.79
N GLU A 63 34.29 -15.64 0.22
CA GLU A 63 34.04 -16.94 0.87
C GLU A 63 33.47 -17.96 -0.13
N ALA A 64 32.54 -17.53 -0.98
CA ALA A 64 31.96 -18.33 -2.04
C ALA A 64 32.88 -18.55 -3.26
N LYS A 65 34.07 -17.94 -3.27
CA LYS A 65 35.07 -18.01 -4.36
C LYS A 65 34.48 -17.65 -5.73
N LEU A 66 33.65 -16.62 -5.79
CA LEU A 66 33.07 -16.15 -7.05
C LEU A 66 34.11 -15.43 -7.90
N THR A 67 33.95 -15.47 -9.22
CA THR A 67 34.73 -14.58 -10.09
C THR A 67 34.16 -13.17 -10.05
N ASN A 68 34.96 -12.15 -10.41
CA ASN A 68 34.44 -10.78 -10.53
C ASN A 68 33.22 -10.70 -11.47
N GLN A 69 33.21 -11.47 -12.55
CA GLN A 69 32.07 -11.52 -13.48
C GLN A 69 30.81 -12.10 -12.82
N GLN A 70 30.95 -13.17 -12.05
CA GLN A 70 29.83 -13.80 -11.34
C GLN A 70 29.28 -12.91 -10.23
N ALA A 71 30.17 -12.30 -9.45
CA ALA A 71 29.82 -11.37 -8.38
C ALA A 71 29.06 -10.16 -8.91
N ASN A 72 29.54 -9.52 -9.98
CA ASN A 72 28.86 -8.39 -10.62
C ASN A 72 27.49 -8.78 -11.19
N LYS A 73 27.39 -9.94 -11.85
CA LYS A 73 26.11 -10.43 -12.36
C LYS A 73 25.10 -10.69 -11.24
N LEU A 74 25.53 -11.31 -10.15
CA LEU A 74 24.67 -11.60 -9.00
C LEU A 74 24.22 -10.30 -8.32
N LEU A 75 25.14 -9.36 -8.12
CA LEU A 75 24.86 -8.06 -7.53
C LEU A 75 23.86 -7.28 -8.38
N SER A 76 24.06 -7.20 -9.71
CA SER A 76 23.12 -6.57 -10.64
C SER A 76 21.74 -7.21 -10.58
N ASN A 77 21.66 -8.54 -10.61
CA ASN A 77 20.37 -9.24 -10.54
C ASN A 77 19.64 -9.00 -9.21
N PHE A 78 20.38 -8.96 -8.10
CA PHE A 78 19.81 -8.69 -6.78
C PHE A 78 19.27 -7.26 -6.69
N ILE A 79 20.04 -6.31 -7.20
CA ILE A 79 19.64 -4.91 -7.35
C ILE A 79 18.35 -4.78 -8.18
N ASP A 80 18.31 -5.44 -9.34
CA ASP A 80 17.14 -5.39 -10.22
C ASP A 80 15.92 -6.01 -9.54
N PHE A 81 16.11 -7.11 -8.80
CA PHE A 81 15.08 -7.73 -7.99
C PHE A 81 14.56 -6.80 -6.88
N GLU A 82 15.44 -6.17 -6.11
CA GLU A 82 15.05 -5.21 -5.07
C GLU A 82 14.29 -4.02 -5.67
N ASN A 83 14.73 -3.49 -6.82
CA ASN A 83 14.02 -2.43 -7.54
C ASN A 83 12.62 -2.87 -7.97
N GLN A 84 12.49 -4.09 -8.52
CA GLN A 84 11.20 -4.65 -8.88
C GLN A 84 10.28 -4.81 -7.66
N GLN A 85 10.83 -5.22 -6.52
CA GLN A 85 10.09 -5.35 -5.27
C GLN A 85 9.64 -3.98 -4.72
N VAL A 86 10.49 -2.95 -4.80
CA VAL A 86 10.11 -1.58 -4.44
C VAL A 86 9.01 -1.08 -5.37
N GLN A 87 9.14 -1.27 -6.68
CA GLN A 87 8.12 -0.88 -7.66
C GLN A 87 6.80 -1.59 -7.39
N ALA A 88 6.82 -2.91 -7.19
CA ALA A 88 5.62 -3.69 -6.91
C ALA A 88 4.93 -3.25 -5.61
N ARG A 89 5.69 -2.86 -4.58
CA ARG A 89 5.12 -2.28 -3.34
C ARG A 89 4.44 -0.94 -3.59
N ASN A 90 5.06 -0.07 -4.40
CA ASN A 90 4.46 1.22 -4.75
C ASN A 90 3.20 1.03 -5.59
N ASP A 91 3.24 0.15 -6.59
CA ASP A 91 2.07 -0.18 -7.42
C ASP A 91 0.92 -0.76 -6.59
N ALA A 92 1.23 -1.61 -5.61
CA ALA A 92 0.23 -2.17 -4.70
C ALA A 92 -0.39 -1.10 -3.78
N LEU A 93 0.42 -0.16 -3.30
CA LEU A 93 -0.06 0.98 -2.51
C LEU A 93 -0.98 1.88 -3.34
N ASP A 94 -0.60 2.21 -4.57
CA ASP A 94 -1.41 3.03 -5.46
C ASP A 94 -2.71 2.34 -5.87
N ALA A 95 -2.66 1.03 -6.13
CA ALA A 95 -3.87 0.23 -6.35
C ALA A 95 -4.78 0.19 -5.11
N ASN A 96 -4.20 0.05 -3.91
CA ASN A 96 -4.96 0.10 -2.65
C ASN A 96 -5.64 1.47 -2.45
N ARG A 97 -4.93 2.56 -2.73
CA ARG A 97 -5.47 3.93 -2.70
C ARG A 97 -6.61 4.10 -3.68
N ALA A 98 -6.43 3.70 -4.93
CA ALA A 98 -7.46 3.82 -5.96
C ALA A 98 -8.73 3.00 -5.62
N ALA A 99 -8.56 1.76 -5.14
CA ALA A 99 -9.68 0.93 -4.72
C ALA A 99 -10.40 1.51 -3.50
N GLY A 100 -9.66 1.95 -2.49
CA GLY A 100 -10.22 2.60 -1.31
C GLY A 100 -10.95 3.88 -1.66
N ASP A 101 -10.39 4.70 -2.55
CA ASP A 101 -11.02 5.94 -3.00
C ASP A 101 -12.37 5.71 -3.68
N GLN A 102 -12.46 4.71 -4.57
CA GLN A 102 -13.72 4.31 -5.20
C GLN A 102 -14.75 3.84 -4.16
N THR A 103 -14.32 3.10 -3.14
CA THR A 103 -15.21 2.70 -2.03
C THR A 103 -15.71 3.93 -1.27
N LEU A 104 -14.83 4.85 -0.91
CA LEU A 104 -15.20 6.08 -0.20
C LEU A 104 -16.13 6.97 -1.02
N GLN A 105 -15.93 7.09 -2.34
CA GLN A 105 -16.84 7.83 -3.21
C GLN A 105 -18.25 7.22 -3.19
N ARG A 106 -18.35 5.90 -3.22
CA ARG A 106 -19.64 5.19 -3.14
C ARG A 106 -20.31 5.37 -1.78
N GLU A 107 -19.54 5.24 -0.71
CA GLU A 107 -20.06 5.29 0.67
C GLU A 107 -20.42 6.70 1.13
N TRP A 108 -19.61 7.70 0.77
CA TRP A 108 -19.82 9.08 1.19
C TRP A 108 -20.70 9.85 0.20
N GLY A 109 -20.78 9.41 -1.05
CA GLY A 109 -21.60 10.03 -2.09
C GLY A 109 -21.31 11.53 -2.21
N ALA A 110 -22.35 12.35 -2.12
CA ALA A 110 -22.25 13.81 -2.21
C ALA A 110 -21.33 14.44 -1.14
N ALA A 111 -21.14 13.77 0.01
CA ALA A 111 -20.29 14.26 1.09
C ALA A 111 -18.80 13.94 0.91
N TYR A 112 -18.42 13.19 -0.14
CA TYR A 112 -17.06 12.68 -0.32
C TYR A 112 -16.00 13.79 -0.22
N ASN A 113 -16.15 14.89 -0.97
CA ASN A 113 -15.18 15.99 -0.96
C ASN A 113 -15.03 16.63 0.44
N THR A 114 -16.14 16.79 1.15
CA THR A 114 -16.15 17.34 2.51
C THR A 114 -15.41 16.43 3.48
N MET A 115 -15.69 15.13 3.44
CA MET A 115 -15.04 14.13 4.30
C MET A 115 -13.53 14.05 4.03
N VAL A 116 -13.11 14.08 2.75
CA VAL A 116 -11.69 14.11 2.38
C VAL A 116 -11.00 15.37 2.91
N GLN A 117 -11.63 16.54 2.75
CA GLN A 117 -11.06 17.80 3.25
C GLN A 117 -10.91 17.79 4.78
N GLN A 118 -11.89 17.25 5.50
CA GLN A 118 -11.84 17.10 6.95
C GLN A 118 -10.74 16.14 7.38
N GLY A 119 -10.61 14.98 6.73
CA GLY A 119 -9.53 14.04 7.00
C GLY A 119 -8.14 14.67 6.79
N ARG A 120 -7.95 15.38 5.67
CA ARG A 120 -6.70 16.10 5.39
C ARG A 120 -6.44 17.23 6.40
N ALA A 121 -7.48 17.91 6.89
CA ALA A 121 -7.34 18.92 7.92
C ALA A 121 -6.94 18.29 9.27
N ALA A 122 -7.53 17.15 9.64
CA ALA A 122 -7.20 16.41 10.85
C ALA A 122 -5.76 15.95 10.87
N ILE A 123 -5.32 15.30 9.79
CA ILE A 123 -3.93 14.84 9.60
C ILE A 123 -2.93 15.99 9.78
N ARG A 124 -3.18 17.13 9.13
CA ARG A 124 -2.34 18.33 9.26
C ARG A 124 -2.34 18.88 10.68
N THR A 125 -3.49 18.89 11.35
CA THR A 125 -3.63 19.41 12.71
C THR A 125 -2.92 18.51 13.74
N LEU A 126 -2.93 17.21 13.51
CA LEU A 126 -2.22 16.23 14.34
C LEU A 126 -0.71 16.23 14.09
N GLY A 127 -0.22 16.93 13.06
CA GLY A 127 1.21 17.00 12.74
C GLY A 127 1.80 15.66 12.30
N MET A 128 0.99 14.78 11.71
CA MET A 128 1.48 13.50 11.21
C MET A 128 2.37 13.70 9.99
N SER A 129 3.50 12.99 9.93
CA SER A 129 4.35 12.99 8.74
C SER A 129 3.76 12.11 7.64
N ASP A 130 4.16 12.35 6.40
CA ASP A 130 3.72 11.57 5.24
C ASP A 130 4.14 10.10 5.35
N GLU A 131 5.28 9.82 5.99
CA GLU A 131 5.74 8.47 6.28
C GLU A 131 4.83 7.75 7.27
N ALA A 132 4.35 8.45 8.30
CA ALA A 132 3.41 7.88 9.27
C ALA A 132 2.07 7.52 8.62
N ILE A 133 1.57 8.39 7.74
CA ILE A 133 0.33 8.15 7.00
C ILE A 133 0.51 6.99 6.03
N THR A 134 1.61 6.98 5.27
CA THR A 134 1.92 5.90 4.33
C THR A 134 2.04 4.56 5.07
N GLY A 135 2.68 4.53 6.24
CA GLY A 135 2.75 3.33 7.08
C GLY A 135 1.38 2.84 7.56
N MET A 136 0.47 3.76 7.90
CA MET A 136 -0.92 3.41 8.22
C MET A 136 -1.64 2.84 7.01
N GLU A 137 -1.55 3.49 5.84
CA GLU A 137 -2.15 3.01 4.60
C GLU A 137 -1.66 1.61 4.23
N GLN A 138 -0.37 1.33 4.43
CA GLN A 138 0.19 -0.01 4.22
C GLN A 138 -0.34 -1.06 5.21
N THR A 139 -0.71 -0.64 6.43
CA THR A 139 -1.14 -1.56 7.49
C THR A 139 -2.64 -1.81 7.49
N ILE A 140 -3.44 -0.76 7.40
CA ILE A 140 -4.90 -0.80 7.53
C ILE A 140 -5.63 -0.43 6.23
N GLY A 141 -4.90 -0.04 5.17
CA GLY A 141 -5.47 0.41 3.91
C GLY A 141 -5.81 1.90 3.87
N TYR A 142 -5.86 2.46 2.66
CA TYR A 142 -6.22 3.85 2.42
C TYR A 142 -7.63 4.20 2.90
N GLU A 143 -8.61 3.33 2.61
CA GLU A 143 -10.00 3.53 3.01
C GLU A 143 -10.15 3.71 4.52
N ALA A 144 -9.60 2.78 5.32
CA ALA A 144 -9.68 2.84 6.77
C ALA A 144 -8.91 4.04 7.33
N THR A 145 -7.75 4.36 6.76
CA THR A 145 -6.95 5.53 7.13
C THR A 145 -7.74 6.82 6.91
N MET A 146 -8.39 6.97 5.75
CA MET A 146 -9.20 8.14 5.42
C MET A 146 -10.48 8.24 6.24
N LYS A 147 -11.16 7.12 6.54
CA LYS A 147 -12.31 7.10 7.46
C LYS A 147 -11.92 7.55 8.85
N TRP A 148 -10.83 7.02 9.39
CA TRP A 148 -10.29 7.43 10.68
C TRP A 148 -9.95 8.92 10.71
N ALA A 149 -9.26 9.41 9.67
CA ALA A 149 -8.92 10.82 9.56
C ALA A 149 -10.17 11.70 9.48
N ALA A 150 -11.16 11.32 8.68
CA ALA A 150 -12.42 12.05 8.54
C ALA A 150 -13.22 12.07 9.85
N GLU A 151 -13.26 10.97 10.60
CA GLU A 151 -13.92 10.92 11.91
C GLU A 151 -13.27 11.90 12.91
N ILE A 152 -11.94 11.94 12.94
CA ILE A 152 -11.21 12.92 13.78
C ILE A 152 -11.50 14.33 13.29
N GLY A 153 -11.47 14.56 11.98
CA GLY A 153 -11.76 15.86 11.37
C GLY A 153 -13.16 16.36 11.71
N GLY A 154 -14.16 15.48 11.70
CA GLY A 154 -15.52 15.77 12.14
C GLY A 154 -15.57 16.20 13.60
N LYS A 155 -14.91 15.47 14.50
CA LYS A 155 -14.88 15.79 15.94
C LYS A 155 -14.11 17.08 16.25
N LEU A 156 -13.01 17.35 15.54
CA LEU A 156 -12.24 18.59 15.65
C LEU A 156 -13.03 19.78 15.09
N GLY A 157 -13.71 19.58 13.97
CA GLY A 157 -14.62 20.55 13.36
C GLY A 157 -15.77 20.88 14.31
N GLU A 158 -16.46 19.88 14.87
CA GLU A 158 -17.54 20.07 15.84
C GLU A 158 -17.10 20.93 17.03
N LYS A 159 -15.89 20.73 17.56
CA LYS A 159 -15.38 21.53 18.69
C LYS A 159 -15.07 22.99 18.31
N ALA A 160 -14.65 23.27 17.08
CA ALA A 160 -14.48 24.64 16.56
C ALA A 160 -15.83 25.28 16.16
N LEU A 161 -16.81 24.47 15.78
CA LEU A 161 -18.17 24.86 15.37
C LEU A 161 -19.11 25.13 16.55
N VAL A 162 -18.77 24.64 17.76
CA VAL A 162 -19.45 25.06 19.00
C VAL A 162 -19.14 26.53 19.36
N ASP A 163 -18.06 27.11 18.83
CA ASP A 163 -17.63 28.49 19.12
C ASP A 163 -17.89 29.49 17.98
N THR A 164 -18.29 29.00 16.79
CA THR A 164 -18.63 29.85 15.65
C THR A 164 -19.74 29.21 14.83
N SER A 165 -20.79 29.99 14.55
CA SER A 165 -22.02 29.64 13.81
C SER A 165 -21.79 29.14 12.37
N GLY A 166 -21.16 27.97 12.22
CA GLY A 166 -20.90 27.31 10.94
C GLY A 166 -21.32 25.83 10.91
N ALA A 167 -22.01 25.37 11.97
CA ALA A 167 -22.40 23.96 12.18
C ALA A 167 -23.28 23.37 11.06
N GLU A 168 -23.76 24.21 10.15
CA GLU A 168 -24.60 23.84 9.03
C GLU A 168 -23.88 22.96 7.99
N ALA A 169 -22.54 22.99 7.89
CA ALA A 169 -21.85 22.19 6.86
C ALA A 169 -21.74 20.68 7.18
N LEU A 170 -21.79 20.28 8.45
CA LEU A 170 -21.70 18.87 8.87
C LEU A 170 -23.09 18.22 9.08
N ASP A 171 -24.08 19.03 9.46
CA ASP A 171 -25.48 18.62 9.51
C ASP A 171 -26.11 18.57 8.11
N ALA A 172 -25.62 19.38 7.15
CA ALA A 172 -26.13 19.39 5.77
C ALA A 172 -25.57 18.28 4.85
N ALA A 173 -24.46 17.62 5.20
CA ALA A 173 -23.87 16.61 4.34
C ALA A 173 -24.53 15.23 4.57
N MET A 174 -25.61 14.97 3.84
CA MET A 174 -26.31 13.68 3.84
C MET A 174 -25.47 12.62 3.10
N THR A 175 -24.90 11.64 3.82
CA THR A 175 -24.25 10.46 3.24
C THR A 175 -25.28 9.34 3.01
N PRO A 176 -25.04 8.39 2.08
CA PRO A 176 -25.87 7.19 1.93
C PRO A 176 -26.18 6.45 3.24
N ASP A 177 -25.17 6.19 4.08
CA ASP A 177 -25.37 5.51 5.37
C ASP A 177 -26.18 6.36 6.36
N ARG A 178 -25.97 7.68 6.40
CA ARG A 178 -26.79 8.58 7.23
C ARG A 178 -28.23 8.65 6.72
N ALA A 179 -28.45 8.70 5.41
CA ALA A 179 -29.78 8.66 4.81
C ALA A 179 -30.50 7.35 5.17
N LYS A 180 -29.78 6.23 5.19
CA LYS A 180 -30.29 4.94 5.67
C LYS A 180 -30.68 4.98 7.14
N GLN A 181 -29.80 5.46 8.01
CA GLN A 181 -30.10 5.61 9.44
C GLN A 181 -31.29 6.55 9.70
N GLN A 182 -31.39 7.65 8.95
CA GLN A 182 -32.53 8.57 9.03
C GLN A 182 -33.83 7.91 8.55
N TYR A 183 -33.79 7.15 7.45
CA TYR A 183 -34.92 6.38 6.97
C TYR A 183 -35.38 5.34 8.00
N GLU A 184 -34.45 4.57 8.58
CA GLU A 184 -34.75 3.61 9.65
C GLU A 184 -35.40 4.29 10.86
N LYS A 185 -34.86 5.43 11.32
CA LYS A 185 -35.46 6.24 12.39
C LYS A 185 -36.86 6.76 12.03
N LYS A 186 -37.10 7.13 10.78
CA LYS A 186 -38.42 7.57 10.29
C LYS A 186 -39.45 6.43 10.27
N LEU A 187 -39.00 5.20 10.06
CA LEU A 187 -39.87 4.02 10.17
C LEU A 187 -40.33 3.74 11.62
N GLU A 188 -39.62 4.26 12.61
CA GLU A 188 -40.05 4.19 14.02
C GLU A 188 -41.10 5.25 14.38
N ASP A 189 -41.24 6.30 13.57
CA ASP A 189 -42.27 7.33 13.73
C ASP A 189 -43.61 6.84 13.14
N ALA A 190 -44.51 6.41 14.04
CA ALA A 190 -45.82 5.88 13.68
C ALA A 190 -46.68 6.87 12.87
N GLU A 191 -46.57 8.18 13.12
CA GLU A 191 -47.33 9.20 12.38
C GLU A 191 -46.75 9.40 10.97
N TRP A 192 -45.42 9.37 10.83
CA TRP A 192 -44.78 9.41 9.51
C TRP A 192 -45.11 8.16 8.68
N VAL A 193 -45.05 6.97 9.28
CA VAL A 193 -45.43 5.70 8.61
C VAL A 193 -46.89 5.72 8.19
N LYS A 194 -47.79 6.20 9.06
CA LYS A 194 -49.22 6.34 8.73
C LYS A 194 -49.44 7.33 7.60
N ALA A 195 -48.75 8.47 7.62
CA ALA A 195 -48.77 9.43 6.52
C ALA A 195 -48.27 8.82 5.21
N LEU A 196 -47.22 8.00 5.27
CA LEU A 196 -46.66 7.33 4.11
C LEU A 196 -47.61 6.30 3.49
N MET A 197 -48.37 5.56 4.32
CA MET A 197 -49.25 4.48 3.88
C MET A 197 -50.65 4.95 3.45
N ASP A 198 -51.21 5.98 4.10
CA ASP A 198 -52.55 6.48 3.79
C ASP A 198 -52.50 7.63 2.78
N ARG A 199 -52.97 7.36 1.56
CA ARG A 199 -53.05 8.35 0.47
C ARG A 199 -53.92 9.57 0.79
N ARG A 200 -54.85 9.45 1.73
CA ARG A 200 -55.74 10.53 2.16
C ARG A 200 -55.18 11.31 3.34
N HIS A 201 -54.05 10.90 3.91
CA HIS A 201 -53.41 11.61 5.00
C HIS A 201 -52.91 12.99 4.51
N PRO A 202 -53.13 14.08 5.27
CA PRO A 202 -52.69 15.42 4.86
C PRO A 202 -51.17 15.50 4.65
N GLY A 203 -50.39 14.68 5.37
CA GLY A 203 -48.94 14.57 5.23
C GLY A 203 -48.44 13.62 4.13
N HIS A 204 -49.31 12.91 3.40
CA HIS A 204 -48.90 11.82 2.50
C HIS A 204 -47.92 12.27 1.41
N LYS A 205 -48.21 13.40 0.76
CA LYS A 205 -47.35 13.95 -0.30
C LYS A 205 -45.96 14.31 0.24
N ALA A 206 -45.89 14.86 1.44
CA ALA A 206 -44.62 15.22 2.09
C ALA A 206 -43.82 13.97 2.47
N ALA A 207 -44.46 12.96 3.05
CA ALA A 207 -43.80 11.69 3.41
C ALA A 207 -43.25 10.94 2.18
N ILE A 208 -43.96 10.97 1.05
CA ILE A 208 -43.48 10.39 -0.22
C ILE A 208 -42.28 11.16 -0.79
N ALA A 209 -42.31 12.50 -0.76
CA ALA A 209 -41.20 13.33 -1.22
C ALA A 209 -39.95 13.10 -0.35
N GLU A 210 -40.11 13.14 0.98
CA GLU A 210 -39.02 12.90 1.92
C GLU A 210 -38.42 11.49 1.77
N LYS A 211 -39.26 10.47 1.54
CA LYS A 211 -38.78 9.12 1.20
C LYS A 211 -38.00 9.12 -0.10
N ALA A 212 -38.48 9.79 -1.14
CA ALA A 212 -37.80 9.85 -2.44
C ALA A 212 -36.43 10.54 -2.31
N ASP A 213 -36.33 11.62 -1.54
CA ASP A 213 -35.08 12.34 -1.27
C ASP A 213 -34.07 11.45 -0.51
N LEU A 214 -34.52 10.77 0.55
CA LEU A 214 -33.68 9.82 1.28
C LEU A 214 -33.21 8.66 0.39
N PHE A 215 -34.08 8.12 -0.46
CA PHE A 215 -33.73 7.03 -1.37
C PHE A 215 -32.78 7.47 -2.48
N ALA A 216 -32.92 8.71 -2.98
CA ALA A 216 -31.98 9.28 -3.95
C ALA A 216 -30.56 9.40 -3.37
N VAL A 217 -30.44 9.71 -2.07
CA VAL A 217 -29.13 9.76 -1.39
C VAL A 217 -28.62 8.36 -1.01
N MET A 218 -29.50 7.44 -0.61
CA MET A 218 -29.12 6.05 -0.31
C MET A 218 -28.62 5.28 -1.54
N TYR A 219 -29.15 5.58 -2.74
CA TYR A 219 -28.87 4.84 -3.97
C TYR A 219 -28.50 5.79 -5.14
N PRO A 220 -27.33 6.45 -5.09
CA PRO A 220 -26.94 7.46 -6.08
C PRO A 220 -26.68 6.92 -7.50
N GLU A 221 -26.56 5.60 -7.70
CA GLU A 221 -26.31 4.98 -9.02
C GLU A 221 -27.58 4.54 -9.78
N ALA A 222 -28.77 4.79 -9.24
CA ALA A 222 -30.05 4.38 -9.84
C ALA A 222 -30.75 5.48 -10.68
N GLY A 223 -30.04 6.57 -11.04
CA GLY A 223 -30.55 7.73 -11.77
C GLY A 223 -29.86 7.96 -13.12
#